data_AF-A0A5K0VEI9-F1
#
_entry.id   AF-A0A5K0VEI9-F1
#
_cell.length_a   1.000
_cell.length_b   1.000
_cell.length_c   1.000
_cell.angle_alpha   90.00
_cell.angle_beta   90.00
_cell.angle_gamma   90.00
#
_symmetry.space_group_name_H-M   'P 1'
#
loop_
_entity.id
_entity.type
_entity.pdbx_description
1 polymer ?
#
loop_
_entity_poly.entity_id
_entity_poly.type
_entity_poly.pdbx_seq_one_letter_code
_entity_poly.pdbx_strand_id
1 'polypeptide(L)'
;GEASGGSSKQPQQQQVWDKWSADGTERQVAKLMEEDVGAAMQFLQSKDLCLMPISLAMAMYHTHQPDAPATRVKPEPSTQS
;
A
#
# COMPACT_ATOMS: atom_id res chain seq x y z
N GLY A 1 -21.67 -31.97 23.03
CA GLY A 1 -22.35 -30.97 22.18
C GLY A 1 -21.35 -29.91 21.89
N GLU A 2 -20.70 -29.99 20.74
CA GLU A 2 -19.62 -29.08 20.36
C GLU A 2 -20.20 -27.97 19.49
N ALA A 3 -20.00 -26.73 19.94
CA ALA A 3 -20.43 -25.52 19.24
C ALA A 3 -19.59 -25.36 17.97
N SER A 4 -20.23 -25.57 16.81
CA SER A 4 -19.67 -25.30 15.50
C SER A 4 -19.88 -23.83 15.12
N GLY A 5 -18.84 -23.22 14.54
CA GLY A 5 -19.00 -22.04 13.69
C GLY A 5 -18.30 -20.77 14.14
N GLY A 6 -17.03 -20.85 14.54
CA GLY A 6 -16.15 -19.68 14.52
C GLY A 6 -15.90 -19.26 13.07
N SER A 7 -16.64 -18.25 12.57
CA SER A 7 -16.41 -17.65 11.25
C SER A 7 -15.04 -16.95 11.25
N SER A 8 -13.99 -17.68 10.88
CA SER A 8 -12.64 -17.16 10.65
C SER A 8 -12.64 -16.19 9.46
N LYS A 9 -12.76 -14.89 9.75
CA LYS A 9 -12.57 -13.81 8.78
C LYS A 9 -11.08 -13.57 8.57
N GLN A 10 -10.47 -14.18 7.57
CA GLN A 10 -9.25 -13.67 6.94
C GLN A 10 -9.19 -14.07 5.44
N PRO A 11 -8.63 -13.22 4.56
CA PRO A 11 -8.68 -11.77 4.56
C PRO A 11 -8.99 -11.20 3.17
N GLN A 12 -9.62 -10.02 3.09
CA GLN A 12 -9.81 -9.24 1.84
C GLN A 12 -8.55 -9.19 0.95
N GLN A 13 -7.36 -9.20 1.56
CA GLN A 13 -6.07 -9.24 0.86
C GLN A 13 -5.93 -10.44 -0.08
N GLN A 14 -6.26 -11.67 0.35
CA GLN A 14 -6.04 -12.86 -0.47
C GLN A 14 -6.85 -12.77 -1.77
N GLN A 15 -8.12 -12.34 -1.69
CA GLN A 15 -8.94 -12.06 -2.87
C GLN A 15 -8.37 -10.97 -3.79
N VAL A 16 -7.73 -9.94 -3.24
CA VAL A 16 -7.10 -8.88 -4.04
C VAL A 16 -5.88 -9.41 -4.80
N TRP A 17 -5.05 -10.24 -4.16
CA TRP A 17 -3.91 -10.92 -4.81
C TRP A 17 -4.37 -11.94 -5.86
N ASP A 18 -5.46 -12.66 -5.61
CA ASP A 18 -6.05 -13.58 -6.58
C ASP A 18 -6.60 -12.83 -7.81
N LYS A 19 -7.28 -11.70 -7.61
CA LYS A 19 -7.75 -10.81 -8.70
C LYS A 19 -6.59 -10.20 -9.50
N TRP A 20 -5.50 -9.84 -8.82
CA TRP A 20 -4.28 -9.38 -9.46
C TRP A 20 -3.72 -10.43 -10.44
N SER A 21 -3.63 -11.68 -9.99
CA SER A 21 -3.03 -12.77 -10.76
C SER A 21 -3.96 -13.34 -11.84
N ALA A 22 -5.30 -13.22 -11.69
CA ALA A 22 -6.26 -13.83 -12.61
C ALA A 22 -6.57 -13.00 -13.89
N ASP A 23 -6.69 -11.68 -13.79
CA ASP A 23 -7.24 -10.84 -14.88
C ASP A 23 -6.20 -10.38 -15.93
N GLY A 24 -5.00 -11.00 -15.96
CA GLY A 24 -3.89 -10.51 -16.77
C GLY A 24 -3.31 -9.17 -16.30
N THR A 25 -3.79 -8.66 -15.15
CA THR A 25 -3.34 -7.42 -14.51
C THR A 25 -1.83 -7.43 -14.28
N GLU A 26 -1.30 -8.55 -13.81
CA GLU A 26 0.13 -8.76 -13.59
C GLU A 26 0.94 -8.48 -14.86
N ARG A 27 0.53 -9.05 -16.01
CA ARG A 27 1.24 -8.86 -17.28
C ARG A 27 1.14 -7.42 -17.78
N GLN A 28 -0.02 -6.80 -17.63
CA GLN A 28 -0.21 -5.41 -18.03
C GLN A 28 0.62 -4.45 -17.17
N VAL A 29 0.68 -4.66 -15.86
CA VAL A 29 1.55 -3.86 -15.00
C VAL A 29 3.01 -4.16 -15.25
N ALA A 30 3.42 -5.41 -15.44
CA ALA A 30 4.81 -5.74 -15.77
C ALA A 30 5.27 -5.00 -17.03
N LYS A 31 4.43 -4.99 -18.09
CA LYS A 31 4.69 -4.23 -19.30
C LYS A 31 4.77 -2.72 -19.03
N LEU A 32 3.77 -2.16 -18.33
CA LEU A 32 3.75 -0.73 -18.03
C LEU A 32 4.92 -0.32 -17.11
N MET A 33 5.38 -1.17 -16.20
CA MET A 33 6.55 -0.87 -15.36
C MET A 33 7.85 -0.76 -16.16
N GLU A 34 7.95 -1.41 -17.32
CA GLU A 34 9.10 -1.29 -18.22
C GLU A 34 8.99 -0.06 -19.13
N GLU A 35 7.78 0.28 -19.60
CA GLU A 35 7.55 1.39 -20.54
C GLU A 35 7.32 2.75 -19.84
N ASP A 36 6.37 2.80 -18.91
CA ASP A 36 5.95 4.00 -18.17
C ASP A 36 5.35 3.62 -16.79
N VAL A 37 6.21 3.72 -15.76
CA VAL A 37 5.84 3.44 -14.37
C VAL A 37 4.67 4.33 -13.89
N GLY A 38 4.55 5.56 -14.41
CA GLY A 38 3.44 6.45 -14.07
C GLY A 38 2.09 5.92 -14.54
N ALA A 39 2.04 5.41 -15.78
CA ALA A 39 0.86 4.73 -16.30
C ALA A 39 0.56 3.42 -15.55
N ALA A 40 1.59 2.68 -15.14
CA ALA A 40 1.43 1.48 -14.30
C ALA A 40 0.76 1.81 -12.95
N MET A 41 1.20 2.89 -12.29
CA MET A 41 0.63 3.34 -11.02
C MET A 41 -0.83 3.79 -11.18
N GLN A 42 -1.16 4.51 -12.25
CA GLN A 42 -2.54 4.91 -12.52
C GLN A 42 -3.44 3.70 -12.81
N PHE A 43 -2.93 2.69 -13.52
CA PHE A 43 -3.66 1.46 -13.78
C PHE A 43 -3.90 0.64 -12.51
N LEU A 44 -2.93 0.60 -11.60
CA LEU A 44 -3.11 -0.02 -10.28
C LEU A 44 -4.21 0.70 -9.48
N GLN A 45 -4.14 2.03 -9.44
CA GLN A 45 -5.13 2.87 -8.75
C GLN A 45 -6.55 2.71 -9.33
N SER A 46 -6.70 2.62 -10.65
CA SER A 46 -8.02 2.44 -11.29
C SER A 46 -8.67 1.08 -11.00
N LYS A 47 -7.92 0.14 -10.44
CA LYS A 47 -8.38 -1.19 -10.01
C LYS A 47 -8.50 -1.32 -8.49
N ASP A 48 -8.46 -0.19 -7.77
CA ASP A 48 -8.43 -0.11 -6.30
C ASP A 48 -7.26 -0.90 -5.68
N LEU A 49 -6.15 -1.03 -6.43
CA LEU A 49 -4.95 -1.69 -5.98
C LEU A 49 -3.88 -0.62 -5.73
N CYS A 50 -3.50 -0.41 -4.47
CA CYS A 50 -2.35 0.43 -4.15
C CYS A 50 -1.17 -0.44 -3.72
N LEU A 51 -0.01 -0.21 -4.34
CA LEU A 51 1.24 -0.81 -3.89
C LEU A 51 1.96 0.21 -3.01
N MET A 52 2.33 -0.21 -1.80
CA MET A 52 3.17 0.58 -0.91
C MET A 52 4.58 -0.01 -0.91
N PRO A 53 5.63 0.76 -1.26
CA PRO A 53 7.00 0.27 -1.17
C PRO A 53 7.34 -0.20 0.24
N ILE A 54 8.10 -1.28 0.39
CA ILE A 54 8.50 -1.81 1.70
C ILE A 54 9.24 -0.74 2.51
N SER A 55 10.12 0.03 1.86
CA SER A 55 10.83 1.14 2.51
C SER A 55 9.88 2.18 3.09
N LEU A 56 8.78 2.46 2.40
CA LEU A 56 7.77 3.42 2.83
C LEU A 56 6.88 2.84 3.93
N ALA A 57 6.43 1.59 3.78
CA ALA A 57 5.65 0.89 4.79
C ALA A 57 6.44 0.79 6.11
N MET A 58 7.74 0.48 6.05
CA MET A 58 8.62 0.49 7.20
C MET A 58 8.71 1.90 7.79
N ALA A 59 9.00 2.94 7.00
CA ALA A 59 9.07 4.31 7.52
C ALA A 59 7.78 4.75 8.22
N MET A 60 6.60 4.40 7.68
CA MET A 60 5.29 4.72 8.27
C MET A 60 4.95 3.84 9.49
N TYR A 61 5.35 2.57 9.49
CA TYR A 61 5.08 1.68 10.62
C TYR A 61 5.83 2.15 11.89
N HIS A 62 7.07 2.62 11.75
CA HIS A 62 7.82 3.17 12.88
C HIS A 62 7.28 4.51 13.38
N THR A 63 6.61 5.31 12.54
CA THR A 63 5.94 6.56 12.96
C THR A 63 4.58 6.32 13.62
N HIS A 64 4.01 5.12 13.47
CA HIS A 64 2.73 4.73 14.07
C HIS A 64 2.86 4.14 15.48
N GLN A 65 3.95 4.42 16.20
CA GLN A 65 4.00 4.34 17.66
C GLN A 65 2.97 5.34 18.21
N PRO A 66 1.86 4.91 18.84
CA PRO A 66 0.84 5.84 19.34
C PRO A 66 1.26 6.71 20.53
N ASP A 67 2.54 6.71 20.94
CA ASP A 67 2.98 7.39 22.17
C ASP A 67 4.40 7.98 22.07
N ALA A 68 4.71 8.67 20.97
CA ALA A 68 5.88 9.55 20.91
C ALA A 68 5.41 10.99 20.66
N PRO A 69 5.64 11.94 21.59
CA PRO A 69 5.20 13.32 21.42
C PRO A 69 5.90 13.90 20.20
N ALA A 70 5.09 14.45 19.28
CA ALA A 70 5.51 15.14 18.10
C ALA A 70 6.72 16.04 18.38
N THR A 71 7.92 15.59 17.99
CA THR A 71 9.05 16.49 17.82
C THR A 71 8.73 17.30 16.57
N ARG A 72 8.02 18.40 16.84
CA ARG A 72 7.81 19.56 15.98
C ARG A 72 9.10 19.86 15.21
N VAL A 73 9.26 19.27 14.03
CA VAL A 73 10.21 19.77 13.04
C VAL A 73 9.60 21.06 12.55
N LYS A 74 9.99 22.16 13.20
CA LYS A 74 9.64 23.52 12.81
C LYS A 74 10.09 23.70 11.35
N PRO A 75 9.21 24.10 10.42
CA PRO A 75 9.66 24.48 9.09
C PRO A 75 10.70 25.59 9.23
N GLU A 76 11.84 25.39 8.56
CA GLU A 76 12.97 26.30 8.48
C GLU A 76 12.49 27.71 8.06
N PRO A 77 12.87 28.79 8.76
CA PRO A 77 12.60 30.13 8.27
C PRO A 77 13.56 30.42 7.12
N SER A 78 13.02 30.42 5.90
CA SER A 78 13.66 31.02 4.73
C SER A 78 14.05 32.45 5.09
N THR A 79 15.35 32.76 5.13
CA THR A 79 15.80 34.15 5.19
C THR A 79 16.67 34.43 3.99
N GLN A 80 15.99 34.88 2.95
CA GLN A 80 16.52 35.67 1.86
C GLN A 80 16.86 37.05 2.43
N SER A 81 18.15 37.41 2.44
CA SER A 81 18.69 38.79 2.28
C SER A 81 20.21 38.73 2.32
#